data_AF-H0E936-F1
#
_entry.id   AF-H0E936-F1
#
_cell.length_a   1.000
_cell.length_b   1.000
_cell.length_c   1.000
_cell.angle_alpha   90.00
_cell.angle_beta   90.00
_cell.angle_gamma   90.00
#
_symmetry.space_group_name_H-M   'P 1'
#
loop_
_entity.id
_entity.type
_entity.pdbx_description
1 polymer ?
#
loop_
_entity_poly.entity_id
_entity_poly.type
_entity_poly.pdbx_seq_one_letter_code
_entity_poly.pdbx_strand_id
1 'polypeptide(L)'
;MSTTAVQLLAERLGLSDEEVLEVLDADPLAVIGGELEHKPQLRLLLALTEEPAEQVGVPTLRRWLRTAGPSGRPIDLLVGRDFGAFEDALATLQARGLVIRRAD
;
A
#
# COMPACT_ATOMS: atom_id res chain seq x y z
N MET A 1 -15.41 8.00 -16.32
CA MET A 1 -15.79 7.96 -14.89
C MET A 1 -14.62 8.57 -14.11
N SER A 2 -14.87 9.39 -13.09
CA SER A 2 -13.77 9.93 -12.27
C SER A 2 -13.24 8.79 -11.39
N THR A 3 -11.94 8.49 -11.47
CA THR A 3 -11.28 7.60 -10.53
C THR A 3 -11.25 8.27 -9.16
N THR A 4 -11.66 7.58 -8.11
CA THR A 4 -11.59 8.11 -6.74
C THR A 4 -10.20 7.95 -6.14
N ALA A 5 -9.88 8.65 -5.06
CA ALA A 5 -8.55 8.54 -4.44
C ALA A 5 -8.33 7.14 -3.86
N VAL A 6 -9.37 6.50 -3.34
CA VAL A 6 -9.34 5.10 -2.89
C VAL A 6 -9.02 4.16 -4.04
N GLN A 7 -9.69 4.32 -5.19
CA GLN A 7 -9.45 3.49 -6.37
C GLN A 7 -8.00 3.62 -6.86
N LEU A 8 -7.47 4.86 -6.88
CA LEU A 8 -6.08 5.12 -7.24
C LEU A 8 -5.10 4.37 -6.32
N LEU A 9 -5.34 4.40 -5.00
CA LEU A 9 -4.50 3.70 -4.03
C LEU A 9 -4.59 2.18 -4.22
N ALA A 10 -5.81 1.65 -4.32
CA ALA A 10 -6.07 0.22 -4.48
C ALA A 10 -5.42 -0.32 -5.76
N GLU A 11 -5.55 0.40 -6.88
CA GLU A 11 -4.89 0.05 -8.12
C GLU A 11 -3.37 0.15 -7.99
N ARG A 12 -2.82 1.24 -7.44
CA ARG A 12 -1.36 1.40 -7.33
C ARG A 12 -0.71 0.26 -6.54
N LEU A 13 -1.34 -0.15 -5.44
CA LEU A 13 -0.79 -1.15 -4.54
C LEU A 13 -1.27 -2.58 -4.81
N GLY A 14 -2.31 -2.76 -5.64
CA GLY A 14 -2.93 -4.06 -5.88
C GLY A 14 -3.60 -4.62 -4.63
N LEU A 15 -4.33 -3.77 -3.92
CA LEU A 15 -5.11 -4.13 -2.73
C LEU A 15 -6.47 -4.70 -3.16
N SER A 16 -6.96 -5.68 -2.41
CA SER A 16 -8.38 -6.06 -2.46
C SER A 16 -9.24 -5.03 -1.71
N ASP A 17 -10.55 -5.08 -1.94
CA ASP A 17 -11.50 -4.22 -1.21
C ASP A 17 -11.40 -4.43 0.31
N GLU A 18 -11.24 -5.68 0.76
CA GLU A 18 -11.05 -6.03 2.16
C GLU A 18 -9.77 -5.40 2.74
N GLU A 19 -8.66 -5.49 2.01
CA GLU A 19 -7.40 -4.88 2.44
C GLU A 19 -7.48 -3.35 2.47
N VAL A 20 -8.17 -2.73 1.51
CA VAL A 20 -8.41 -1.28 1.54
C VAL A 20 -9.13 -0.89 2.82
N LEU A 21 -10.18 -1.64 3.21
CA LEU A 21 -10.92 -1.38 4.44
C LEU A 21 -10.03 -1.56 5.68
N GLU A 22 -9.24 -2.62 5.75
CA GLU A 22 -8.33 -2.89 6.88
C GLU A 22 -7.25 -1.80 7.02
N VAL A 23 -6.58 -1.47 5.92
CA VAL A 23 -5.51 -0.46 5.86
C VAL A 23 -6.03 0.93 6.22
N LEU A 24 -7.24 1.26 5.76
CA LEU A 24 -7.86 2.55 6.07
C LEU A 24 -8.62 2.55 7.40
N ASP A 25 -8.60 1.46 8.17
CA ASP A 25 -9.35 1.31 9.44
C ASP A 25 -10.84 1.65 9.28
N ALA A 26 -11.45 1.14 8.22
CA ALA A 26 -12.82 1.44 7.84
C ALA A 26 -13.68 0.19 7.83
N ASP A 27 -14.97 0.37 8.09
CA ASP A 27 -15.98 -0.66 7.87
C ASP A 27 -16.65 -0.49 6.50
N PRO A 28 -17.37 -1.51 6.00
CA PRO A 28 -18.06 -1.44 4.71
C PRO A 28 -19.12 -0.33 4.59
N LEU A 29 -19.70 0.16 5.70
CA LEU A 29 -20.69 1.26 5.66
C LEU A 29 -20.01 2.60 5.34
N ALA A 30 -18.76 2.78 5.76
CA ALA A 30 -17.95 3.96 5.41
C ALA A 30 -17.76 4.12 3.88
N VAL A 31 -17.84 3.03 3.11
CA VAL A 31 -17.82 3.06 1.64
C VAL A 31 -19.05 3.76 1.09
N ILE A 32 -20.23 3.40 1.60
CA ILE A 32 -21.53 3.93 1.15
C ILE A 32 -21.64 5.42 1.52
N GLY A 33 -21.10 5.80 2.68
CA GLY A 33 -21.07 7.19 3.15
C GLY A 33 -20.03 8.09 2.47
N GLY A 34 -19.10 7.52 1.67
CA GLY A 34 -18.01 8.27 1.04
C GLY A 34 -16.91 8.74 2.01
N GLU A 35 -16.89 8.20 3.24
CA GLU A 35 -15.98 8.63 4.31
C GLU A 35 -14.52 8.26 4.02
N LEU A 36 -14.30 7.21 3.23
CA LEU A 36 -12.96 6.76 2.85
C LEU A 36 -12.13 7.86 2.18
N GLU A 37 -12.76 8.69 1.35
CA GLU A 37 -12.10 9.77 0.60
C GLU A 37 -11.51 10.86 1.51
N HIS A 38 -12.01 10.97 2.75
CA HIS A 38 -11.58 11.97 3.71
C HIS A 38 -10.53 11.45 4.70
N LYS A 39 -10.23 10.14 4.67
CA LYS A 39 -9.33 9.54 5.64
C LYS A 39 -7.91 10.07 5.51
N PRO A 40 -7.26 10.49 6.62
CA PRO A 40 -5.88 10.97 6.58
C PRO A 40 -4.91 9.89 6.09
N GLN A 41 -5.18 8.62 6.41
CA GLN A 41 -4.38 7.48 5.97
C GLN A 41 -4.35 7.37 4.44
N LEU A 42 -5.46 7.63 3.77
CA LEU A 42 -5.54 7.60 2.31
C LEU A 42 -4.60 8.64 1.69
N ARG A 43 -4.64 9.89 2.19
CA ARG A 43 -3.74 10.96 1.72
C ARG A 43 -2.27 10.65 2.00
N LEU A 44 -1.97 10.13 3.19
CA LEU A 44 -0.61 9.72 3.55
C LEU A 44 -0.09 8.64 2.59
N LEU A 45 -0.84 7.56 2.41
CA LEU A 45 -0.42 6.44 1.57
C LEU A 45 -0.30 6.83 0.10
N LEU A 46 -1.17 7.71 -0.40
CA LEU A 46 -1.04 8.24 -1.76
C LEU A 46 0.24 9.06 -1.93
N ALA A 47 0.62 9.87 -0.95
CA ALA A 47 1.88 10.62 -0.99
C ALA A 47 3.10 9.70 -0.87
N LEU A 48 3.10 8.77 0.10
CA LEU A 48 4.22 7.85 0.34
C LEU A 48 4.51 6.93 -0.87
N THR A 49 3.50 6.60 -1.66
CA THR A 49 3.62 5.60 -2.73
C THR A 49 3.73 6.19 -4.13
N GLU A 50 3.61 7.51 -4.29
CA GLU A 50 3.74 8.20 -5.58
C GLU A 50 5.15 8.02 -6.15
N GLU A 51 6.18 8.50 -5.46
CA GLU A 51 7.57 8.41 -5.91
C GLU A 51 8.06 6.96 -6.08
N PRO A 52 7.82 6.01 -5.14
CA PRO A 52 8.19 4.61 -5.35
C PRO A 52 7.52 3.98 -6.58
N ALA A 53 6.24 4.30 -6.83
CA ALA A 53 5.53 3.77 -8.00
C ALA A 53 6.12 4.28 -9.32
N GLU A 54 6.59 5.52 -9.37
CA GLU A 54 7.28 6.09 -10.53
C GLU A 54 8.66 5.47 -10.73
N GLN A 55 9.42 5.27 -9.65
CA GLN A 55 10.80 4.78 -9.72
C GLN A 55 10.91 3.29 -10.06
N VAL A 56 10.15 2.42 -9.37
CA VAL A 56 10.24 0.96 -9.58
C VAL A 56 9.16 0.42 -10.53
N GLY A 57 8.15 1.23 -10.83
CA GLY A 57 6.97 0.84 -11.59
C GLY A 57 5.92 0.12 -10.75
N VAL A 58 4.64 0.40 -11.04
CA VAL A 58 3.47 -0.20 -10.38
C VAL A 58 3.52 -1.74 -10.33
N PRO A 59 3.88 -2.48 -11.39
CA PRO A 59 3.94 -3.94 -11.33
C PRO A 59 4.97 -4.47 -10.30
N THR A 60 6.13 -3.81 -10.22
CA THR A 60 7.18 -4.17 -9.24
C THR A 60 6.73 -3.85 -7.83
N LEU A 61 6.11 -2.68 -7.62
CA LEU A 61 5.58 -2.27 -6.32
C LEU A 61 4.51 -3.26 -5.81
N ARG A 62 3.55 -3.63 -6.67
CA ARG A 62 2.54 -4.66 -6.35
C ARG A 62 3.18 -6.00 -5.98
N ARG A 63 4.18 -6.45 -6.75
CA ARG A 63 4.88 -7.71 -6.48
C ARG A 63 5.64 -7.66 -5.16
N TRP A 64 6.36 -6.56 -4.92
CA TRP A 64 7.11 -6.31 -3.70
C TRP A 64 6.21 -6.37 -2.47
N LEU A 65 5.04 -5.71 -2.52
CA LEU A 65 4.08 -5.68 -1.42
C LEU A 65 3.68 -7.09 -0.94
N ARG A 66 3.62 -8.05 -1.86
CA ARG A 66 3.26 -9.45 -1.61
C ARG A 66 4.45 -10.37 -1.32
N THR A 67 5.67 -9.90 -1.57
CA THR A 67 6.87 -10.73 -1.49
C THR A 67 7.51 -10.64 -0.11
N ALA A 68 7.83 -11.78 0.48
CA ALA A 68 8.56 -11.82 1.74
C ALA A 68 10.01 -11.37 1.53
N GLY A 69 10.39 -10.31 2.25
CA GLY A 69 11.76 -9.82 2.36
C GLY A 69 12.35 -10.03 3.76
N PRO A 70 13.49 -9.40 4.07
CA PRO A 70 14.13 -9.46 5.39
C PRO A 70 13.21 -9.04 6.55
N SER A 71 12.27 -8.13 6.29
CA SER A 71 11.33 -7.58 7.27
C SER A 71 9.91 -8.18 7.17
N GLY A 72 9.75 -9.34 6.53
CA GLY A 72 8.43 -9.94 6.25
C GLY A 72 7.81 -9.43 4.96
N ARG A 73 6.48 -9.52 4.82
CA ARG A 73 5.78 -8.98 3.64
C ARG A 73 5.31 -7.55 3.94
N PRO A 74 5.56 -6.57 3.07
CA PRO A 74 5.15 -5.19 3.31
C PRO A 74 3.63 -5.00 3.48
N ILE A 75 2.79 -5.87 2.89
CA ILE A 75 1.33 -5.85 3.11
C ILE A 75 0.96 -6.02 4.59
N ASP A 76 1.74 -6.80 5.35
CA ASP A 76 1.45 -7.06 6.76
C ASP A 76 1.65 -5.78 7.60
N LEU A 77 2.55 -4.87 7.18
CA LEU A 77 2.75 -3.55 7.80
C LEU A 77 1.57 -2.61 7.52
N LEU A 78 1.01 -2.64 6.30
CA LEU A 78 -0.15 -1.84 5.94
C LEU A 78 -1.40 -2.29 6.71
N VAL A 79 -1.66 -3.60 6.75
CA VAL A 79 -2.80 -4.17 7.49
C VAL A 79 -2.63 -3.96 9.00
N GLY A 80 -1.40 -4.06 9.51
CA GLY A 80 -1.04 -3.68 10.89
C GLY A 80 -1.05 -2.18 11.16
N ARG A 81 -1.25 -1.35 10.12
CA ARG A 81 -1.22 0.13 10.15
C ARG A 81 0.07 0.73 10.70
N ASP A 82 1.18 0.00 10.55
CA ASP A 82 2.52 0.48 10.84
C ASP A 82 3.08 1.19 9.60
N PHE A 83 2.56 2.40 9.36
CA PHE A 83 2.95 3.20 8.20
C PHE A 83 4.40 3.69 8.28
N GLY A 84 4.97 3.81 9.48
CA GLY A 84 6.38 4.17 9.65
C GLY A 84 7.30 3.04 9.17
N ALA A 85 7.05 1.81 9.63
CA ALA A 85 7.81 0.66 9.14
C ALA A 85 7.59 0.42 7.63
N PHE A 86 6.39 0.72 7.11
CA PHE A 86 6.11 0.65 5.68
C PHE A 86 6.93 1.67 4.87
N GLU A 87 7.05 2.90 5.35
CA GLU A 87 7.89 3.94 4.74
C GLU A 87 9.37 3.53 4.72
N ASP A 88 9.89 2.99 5.83
CA ASP A 88 11.26 2.45 5.87
C ASP A 88 11.47 1.30 4.86
N ALA A 89 10.46 0.45 4.69
CA ALA A 89 10.48 -0.62 3.72
C ALA A 89 10.46 -0.09 2.27
N LEU A 90 9.70 0.98 2.00
CA LEU A 90 9.72 1.67 0.69
C LEU A 90 11.08 2.29 0.40
N ALA A 91 11.69 2.97 1.37
CA ALA A 91 13.03 3.53 1.21
C ALA A 91 14.06 2.43 0.87
N THR A 92 13.92 1.25 1.48
CA THR A 92 14.74 0.08 1.16
C THR A 92 14.49 -0.42 -0.27
N LEU A 93 13.23 -0.47 -0.72
CA LEU A 93 12.86 -0.84 -2.09
C LEU A 93 13.47 0.13 -3.11
N GLN A 94 13.40 1.44 -2.86
CA GLN A 94 13.96 2.46 -3.76
C GLN A 94 15.49 2.35 -3.84
N ALA A 95 16.15 2.11 -2.69
CA ALA A 95 17.60 2.01 -2.63
C ALA A 95 18.16 0.71 -3.24
N ARG A 96 17.44 -0.41 -3.15
CA ARG A 96 17.97 -1.75 -3.47
C ARG A 96 17.20 -2.52 -4.54
N GLY A 97 16.02 -2.04 -4.93
CA GLY A 97 15.07 -2.78 -5.74
C GLY A 97 14.43 -3.96 -4.99
N LEU A 98 13.76 -4.84 -5.74
CA LEU A 98 13.06 -6.00 -5.19
C LEU A 98 14.05 -7.06 -4.68
N VAL A 99 14.10 -7.26 -3.35
CA VAL A 99 14.86 -8.33 -2.71
C VAL A 99 13.92 -9.46 -2.32
N ILE A 100 14.18 -10.67 -2.83
CA ILE A 100 13.35 -11.86 -2.59
C ILE A 100 14.11 -12.82 -1.68
N ARG A 101 13.49 -13.23 -0.56
CA ARG A 101 13.99 -14.36 0.22
C ARG A 101 13.32 -15.64 -0.29
N ARG A 102 14.11 -16.70 -0.49
CA ARG A 102 13.53 -18.05 -0.63
C ARG A 102 13.02 -18.45 0.74
N ALA A 103 11.73 -18.76 0.86
CA ALA A 103 11.23 -19.46 2.03
C ALA A 103 11.83 -20.87 1.99
N ASP A 104 12.50 -21.28 3.07
CA ASP A 104 12.90 -22.67 3.29
C ASP A 104 11.67 -23.54 3.57
#